data_AF-A0A1B8EFV0-F1
#
_entry.id   AF-A0A1B8EFV0-F1
#
_cell.length_a   1.000
_cell.length_b   1.000
_cell.length_c   1.000
_cell.angle_alpha   90.00
_cell.angle_beta   90.00
_cell.angle_gamma   90.00
#
_symmetry.space_group_name_H-M   'P 1'
#
loop_
_entity.id
_entity.type
_entity.pdbx_description
1 polymer ?
#
loop_
_entity_poly.entity_id
_entity_poly.type
_entity_poly.pdbx_seq_one_letter_code
_entity_poly.pdbx_strand_id
1 'polypeptide(L)'
;MAKTPALPPADKIFAGKIFVLQGDFGRYPRTHLNIARLIARHGGRVDSTVTERTTLLVTTIEEFRKGTPAIEKAISLGKARCRIVQWEYVEDSIFTKNGKPRVISANFHEIQSVLKRQNRLSEARAMYKKKYIHDANATKGLADPGLHHHYIDTTGFKYHIVLSRLTKVDSKTRIEKYTLFLFESNAAPYTYMVGARYNRPGAATTYIKDYMVPSAFDVAFRQFRRFFMLKTGVEWNCRLDGVRGGEEAFVYVPPGREGARGVVPMGWVEKGGGEGEEGEGEGEGSE
;
A
#
# COMPACT_ATOMS: atom_id res chain seq x y z
N MET A 1 -52.08 -48.54 -0.80
CA MET A 1 -51.69 -47.69 -1.95
C MET A 1 -51.09 -46.39 -1.40
N ALA A 2 -49.77 -46.21 -1.50
CA ALA A 2 -49.11 -45.00 -1.01
C ALA A 2 -49.44 -43.83 -1.95
N LYS A 3 -50.03 -42.76 -1.41
CA LYS A 3 -50.23 -41.52 -2.14
C LYS A 3 -48.87 -40.90 -2.40
N THR A 4 -48.42 -40.93 -3.65
CA THR A 4 -47.32 -40.08 -4.11
C THR A 4 -47.69 -38.62 -3.79
N PRO A 5 -46.87 -37.88 -3.02
CA PRO A 5 -47.17 -36.47 -2.78
C PRO A 5 -47.07 -35.76 -4.13
N ALA A 6 -48.17 -35.17 -4.59
CA ALA A 6 -48.17 -34.31 -5.75
C ALA A 6 -47.13 -33.20 -5.50
N LEU A 7 -46.15 -33.07 -6.40
CA LEU A 7 -45.20 -31.96 -6.32
C LEU A 7 -46.02 -30.66 -6.23
N PRO A 8 -45.66 -29.73 -5.33
CA PRO A 8 -46.31 -28.43 -5.27
C PRO A 8 -46.30 -27.78 -6.67
N PRO A 9 -47.33 -27.01 -7.04
CA PRO A 9 -47.39 -26.34 -8.33
C PRO A 9 -46.08 -25.59 -8.55
N ALA A 10 -45.39 -25.91 -9.64
CA ALA A 10 -44.09 -25.34 -9.91
C ALA A 10 -44.17 -23.81 -9.91
N ASP A 11 -43.40 -23.15 -9.04
CA ASP A 11 -43.28 -21.70 -9.04
C ASP A 11 -42.75 -21.24 -10.40
N LYS A 12 -43.64 -20.80 -11.29
CA LYS A 12 -43.35 -20.42 -12.68
C LYS A 12 -42.70 -19.03 -12.77
N ILE A 13 -41.75 -18.74 -11.90
CA ILE A 13 -41.13 -17.42 -11.80
C ILE A 13 -40.41 -17.03 -13.10
N PHE A 14 -39.94 -17.99 -13.88
CA PHE A 14 -39.27 -17.75 -15.15
C PHE A 14 -40.18 -17.91 -16.36
N ALA A 15 -41.50 -17.91 -16.19
CA ALA A 15 -42.45 -17.96 -17.30
C ALA A 15 -42.13 -16.88 -18.36
N GLY A 16 -42.06 -17.30 -19.63
CA GLY A 16 -41.75 -16.42 -20.76
C GLY A 16 -40.27 -16.01 -20.88
N LYS A 17 -39.39 -16.50 -20.00
CA LYS A 17 -37.94 -16.25 -20.08
C LYS A 17 -37.24 -17.36 -20.86
N ILE A 18 -36.42 -16.95 -21.81
CA ILE A 18 -35.55 -17.82 -22.59
C ILE A 18 -34.10 -17.54 -22.17
N PHE A 19 -33.44 -18.59 -21.71
CA PHE A 19 -32.08 -18.59 -21.22
C PHE A 19 -31.16 -19.27 -22.21
N VAL A 20 -29.92 -18.82 -22.25
CA VAL A 20 -28.80 -19.55 -22.86
C VAL A 20 -27.68 -19.61 -21.82
N LEU A 21 -26.99 -20.74 -21.76
CA LEU A 21 -25.89 -20.97 -20.82
C LEU A 21 -24.57 -20.97 -21.61
N GLN A 22 -23.58 -20.18 -21.18
CA GLN A 22 -22.26 -20.12 -21.82
C GLN A 22 -21.13 -20.15 -20.80
N GLY A 23 -20.13 -21.00 -21.03
CA GLY A 23 -18.95 -21.14 -20.17
C GLY A 23 -19.01 -22.34 -19.23
N ASP A 24 -17.94 -22.57 -18.48
CA ASP A 24 -17.87 -23.64 -17.49
C ASP A 24 -18.32 -23.12 -16.11
N PHE A 25 -19.46 -23.59 -15.62
CA PHE A 25 -20.02 -23.21 -14.32
C PHE A 25 -19.44 -24.06 -13.16
N GLY A 26 -18.54 -24.99 -13.46
CA GLY A 26 -17.85 -25.83 -12.50
C GLY A 26 -18.50 -27.19 -12.29
N ARG A 27 -18.17 -27.80 -11.15
CA ARG A 27 -18.61 -29.15 -10.78
C ARG A 27 -20.00 -29.14 -10.12
N TYR A 28 -20.56 -30.33 -9.94
CA TYR A 28 -21.83 -30.53 -9.23
C TYR A 28 -21.88 -29.71 -7.92
N PRO A 29 -22.98 -28.99 -7.63
CA PRO A 29 -24.25 -28.99 -8.37
C PRO A 29 -24.33 -28.01 -9.55
N ARG A 30 -23.31 -27.18 -9.82
CA ARG A 30 -23.32 -26.10 -10.81
C ARG A 30 -22.94 -26.57 -12.23
N THR A 31 -23.54 -27.65 -12.70
CA THR A 31 -23.37 -28.10 -14.09
C THR A 31 -24.44 -27.52 -15.00
N HIS A 32 -24.16 -27.38 -16.30
CA HIS A 32 -25.14 -26.95 -17.31
C HIS A 32 -26.48 -27.70 -17.19
N LEU A 33 -26.40 -29.03 -17.03
CA LEU A 33 -27.58 -29.89 -16.91
C LEU A 33 -28.44 -29.54 -15.69
N ASN A 34 -27.82 -29.34 -14.52
CA ASN A 34 -28.55 -29.01 -13.30
C ASN A 34 -29.14 -27.61 -13.35
N ILE A 35 -28.36 -26.64 -13.86
CA ILE A 35 -28.80 -25.27 -14.09
C ILE A 35 -30.03 -25.26 -15.01
N ALA A 36 -29.97 -25.98 -16.14
CA ALA A 36 -31.07 -26.06 -17.08
C ALA A 36 -32.32 -26.72 -16.48
N ARG A 37 -32.15 -27.81 -15.70
CA ARG A 37 -33.24 -28.47 -14.97
C ARG A 37 -33.90 -27.54 -13.95
N LEU A 38 -33.13 -26.72 -13.24
CA LEU A 38 -33.64 -25.74 -12.30
C LEU A 38 -34.46 -24.66 -13.01
N ILE A 39 -33.93 -24.09 -14.11
CA ILE A 39 -34.65 -23.09 -14.92
C ILE A 39 -35.97 -23.66 -15.44
N ALA A 40 -35.95 -24.88 -16.00
CA ALA A 40 -37.13 -25.56 -16.53
C ALA A 40 -38.18 -25.83 -15.45
N ARG A 41 -37.75 -26.30 -14.28
CA ARG A 41 -38.64 -26.52 -13.12
C ARG A 41 -39.35 -25.24 -12.70
N HIS A 42 -38.73 -24.08 -12.88
CA HIS A 42 -39.32 -22.78 -12.56
C HIS A 42 -39.97 -22.06 -13.76
N GLY A 43 -40.31 -22.81 -14.82
CA GLY A 43 -41.10 -22.33 -15.95
C GLY A 43 -40.30 -21.57 -17.03
N GLY A 44 -38.97 -21.55 -16.94
CA GLY A 44 -38.10 -20.98 -17.96
C GLY A 44 -37.75 -22.00 -19.05
N ARG A 45 -37.28 -21.50 -20.18
CA ARG A 45 -36.76 -22.33 -21.29
C ARG A 45 -35.28 -22.10 -21.46
N VAL A 46 -34.50 -23.15 -21.69
CA VAL A 46 -33.08 -23.05 -22.04
C VAL A 46 -32.89 -23.48 -23.49
N ASP A 47 -32.34 -22.59 -24.30
CA ASP A 47 -31.94 -22.87 -25.68
C ASP A 47 -30.42 -23.08 -25.77
N SER A 48 -29.97 -23.82 -26.77
CA SER A 48 -28.54 -24.10 -27.02
C SER A 48 -27.79 -22.91 -27.66
N THR A 49 -28.53 -22.00 -28.31
CA THR A 49 -27.95 -20.88 -29.05
C THR A 49 -28.69 -19.58 -28.77
N VAL A 50 -27.96 -18.45 -28.84
CA VAL A 50 -28.55 -17.12 -28.68
C VAL A 50 -29.37 -16.77 -29.92
N THR A 51 -30.63 -16.44 -29.71
CA THR A 51 -31.62 -16.04 -30.72
C THR A 51 -32.22 -14.67 -30.36
N GLU A 52 -32.97 -14.05 -31.28
CA GLU A 52 -33.67 -12.77 -31.05
C GLU A 52 -34.73 -12.82 -29.93
N ARG A 53 -35.12 -14.04 -29.52
CA ARG A 53 -36.05 -14.28 -28.42
C ARG A 53 -35.33 -14.52 -27.09
N THR A 54 -34.01 -14.62 -27.09
CA THR A 54 -33.21 -14.83 -25.87
C THR A 54 -33.36 -13.63 -24.96
N THR A 55 -33.77 -13.90 -23.71
CA THR A 55 -33.99 -12.86 -22.70
C THR A 55 -32.82 -12.73 -21.73
N LEU A 56 -32.14 -13.86 -21.47
CA LEU A 56 -31.07 -13.96 -20.47
C LEU A 56 -29.95 -14.83 -21.03
N LEU A 57 -28.74 -14.31 -21.03
CA LEU A 57 -27.52 -15.10 -21.24
C LEU A 57 -26.83 -15.27 -19.89
N VAL A 58 -26.81 -16.49 -19.37
CA VAL A 58 -26.10 -16.84 -18.13
C VAL A 58 -24.68 -17.25 -18.50
N THR A 59 -23.69 -16.59 -17.92
CA THR A 59 -22.28 -16.84 -18.27
C THR A 59 -21.32 -16.56 -17.13
N THR A 60 -20.08 -17.04 -17.25
CA THR A 60 -18.98 -16.75 -16.32
C THR A 60 -18.18 -15.53 -16.75
N ILE A 61 -17.38 -14.98 -15.83
CA ILE A 61 -16.51 -13.83 -16.13
C ILE A 61 -15.45 -14.23 -17.16
N GLU A 62 -14.92 -15.43 -17.03
CA GLU A 62 -13.89 -15.99 -17.89
C GLU A 62 -14.42 -16.14 -19.32
N GLU A 63 -15.63 -16.68 -19.48
CA GLU A 63 -16.23 -16.87 -20.80
C GLU A 63 -16.62 -15.53 -21.44
N PHE A 64 -17.19 -14.61 -20.66
CA PHE A 64 -17.53 -13.27 -21.15
C PHE A 64 -16.30 -12.51 -21.67
N ARG A 65 -15.14 -12.65 -21.00
CA ARG A 65 -13.89 -12.02 -21.43
C ARG A 65 -13.33 -12.58 -22.72
N LYS A 66 -13.65 -13.82 -23.10
CA LYS A 66 -13.24 -14.40 -24.39
C LYS A 66 -13.96 -13.78 -25.58
N GLY A 67 -15.12 -13.14 -25.37
CA GLY A 67 -15.89 -12.52 -26.44
C GLY A 67 -16.39 -13.52 -27.47
N THR A 68 -16.93 -14.67 -27.03
CA THR A 68 -17.41 -15.68 -27.98
C THR A 68 -18.58 -15.16 -28.83
N PRO A 69 -18.84 -15.74 -30.02
CA PRO A 69 -19.93 -15.26 -30.89
C PRO A 69 -21.30 -15.22 -30.21
N ALA A 70 -21.56 -16.12 -29.26
CA ALA A 70 -22.77 -16.10 -28.44
C ALA A 70 -22.85 -14.86 -27.53
N ILE A 71 -21.73 -14.47 -26.93
CA ILE A 71 -21.61 -13.28 -26.08
C ILE A 71 -21.77 -12.00 -26.93
N GLU A 72 -21.07 -11.91 -28.05
CA GLU A 72 -21.17 -10.78 -28.98
C GLU A 72 -22.61 -10.59 -29.48
N LYS A 73 -23.27 -11.69 -29.87
CA LYS A 73 -24.68 -11.66 -30.27
C LYS A 73 -25.60 -11.22 -29.14
N ALA A 74 -25.36 -11.65 -27.90
CA ALA A 74 -26.16 -11.19 -26.77
C ALA A 74 -25.94 -9.70 -26.46
N ILE A 75 -24.72 -9.19 -26.64
CA ILE A 75 -24.41 -7.76 -26.52
C ILE A 75 -25.15 -6.97 -27.60
N SER A 76 -25.15 -7.43 -28.85
CA SER A 76 -25.78 -6.73 -29.97
C SER A 76 -27.31 -6.65 -29.86
N LEU A 77 -27.96 -7.62 -29.20
CA LEU A 77 -29.38 -7.55 -28.87
C LEU A 77 -29.72 -6.42 -27.87
N GLY A 78 -28.74 -5.97 -27.09
CA GLY A 78 -28.89 -4.90 -26.10
C GLY A 78 -29.66 -5.31 -24.84
N LYS A 79 -29.47 -4.54 -23.76
CA LYS A 79 -30.00 -4.85 -22.42
C LYS A 79 -31.53 -4.92 -22.32
N ALA A 80 -32.23 -4.20 -23.21
CA ALA A 80 -33.69 -4.24 -23.27
C ALA A 80 -34.21 -5.60 -23.73
N ARG A 81 -33.42 -6.33 -24.54
CA ARG A 81 -33.78 -7.65 -25.06
C ARG A 81 -33.10 -8.77 -24.28
N CYS A 82 -31.77 -8.74 -24.20
CA CYS A 82 -30.96 -9.81 -23.62
C CYS A 82 -30.09 -9.25 -22.50
N ARG A 83 -30.29 -9.76 -21.28
CA ARG A 83 -29.44 -9.43 -20.13
C ARG A 83 -28.38 -10.50 -19.93
N ILE A 84 -27.12 -10.07 -19.82
CA ILE A 84 -25.98 -10.98 -19.61
C ILE A 84 -25.67 -11.00 -18.12
N VAL A 85 -25.88 -12.15 -17.47
CA VAL A 85 -25.84 -12.32 -16.01
C VAL A 85 -24.98 -13.51 -15.61
N GLN A 86 -24.57 -13.57 -14.34
CA GLN A 86 -23.96 -14.76 -13.77
C GLN A 86 -25.01 -15.76 -13.25
N TRP A 87 -24.59 -17.00 -12.98
CA TRP A 87 -25.44 -18.08 -12.46
C TRP A 87 -26.18 -17.69 -11.18
N GLU A 88 -25.56 -16.87 -10.33
CA GLU A 88 -26.12 -16.36 -9.09
C GLU A 88 -27.47 -15.67 -9.29
N TYR A 89 -27.75 -15.12 -10.47
CA TYR A 89 -29.10 -14.59 -10.77
C TYR A 89 -30.18 -15.67 -10.67
N VAL A 90 -29.92 -16.87 -11.21
CA VAL A 90 -30.85 -17.99 -11.18
C VAL A 90 -30.93 -18.56 -9.77
N GLU A 91 -29.78 -18.73 -9.12
CA GLU A 91 -29.66 -19.21 -7.73
C GLU A 91 -30.47 -18.30 -6.78
N ASP A 92 -30.23 -16.99 -6.79
CA ASP A 92 -30.85 -16.03 -5.88
C ASP A 92 -32.33 -15.75 -6.23
N SER A 93 -32.76 -16.00 -7.47
CA SER A 93 -34.18 -15.96 -7.84
C SER A 93 -34.96 -17.13 -7.24
N ILE A 94 -34.34 -18.31 -7.15
CA ILE A 94 -34.98 -19.53 -6.63
C ILE A 94 -34.86 -19.58 -5.11
N PHE A 95 -33.64 -19.44 -4.59
CA PHE A 95 -33.29 -19.59 -3.18
C PHE A 95 -33.27 -18.24 -2.47
N THR A 96 -34.41 -17.55 -2.49
CA THR A 96 -34.52 -16.25 -1.82
C THR A 96 -34.43 -16.38 -0.30
N LYS A 97 -33.99 -15.32 0.38
CA LYS A 97 -33.90 -15.28 1.86
C LYS A 97 -35.21 -15.58 2.58
N ASN A 98 -36.34 -15.32 1.94
CA ASN A 98 -37.68 -15.53 2.51
C ASN A 98 -38.26 -16.90 2.14
N GLY A 99 -37.47 -17.78 1.49
CA GLY A 99 -37.86 -19.13 1.10
C GLY A 99 -38.86 -19.20 -0.06
N LYS A 100 -39.31 -18.06 -0.61
CA LYS A 100 -40.28 -17.99 -1.72
C LYS A 100 -39.57 -17.60 -3.02
N PRO A 101 -39.52 -18.46 -4.04
CA PRO A 101 -38.94 -18.12 -5.34
C PRO A 101 -39.59 -16.87 -5.94
N ARG A 102 -38.79 -15.98 -6.52
CA ARG A 102 -39.27 -14.80 -7.27
C ARG A 102 -38.21 -14.32 -8.25
N VAL A 103 -38.64 -13.67 -9.33
CA VAL A 103 -37.70 -12.96 -10.22
C VAL A 103 -37.10 -11.77 -9.46
N ILE A 104 -35.78 -11.77 -9.31
CA ILE A 104 -35.04 -10.63 -8.76
C ILE A 104 -34.61 -9.67 -9.87
N SER A 105 -34.16 -8.47 -9.50
CA SER A 105 -33.52 -7.58 -10.47
C SER A 105 -32.17 -8.15 -10.89
N ALA A 106 -31.97 -8.33 -12.20
CA ALA A 106 -30.68 -8.76 -12.74
C ALA A 106 -29.56 -7.70 -12.59
N ASN A 107 -29.85 -6.47 -12.17
CA ASN A 107 -28.85 -5.38 -12.15
C ASN A 107 -27.59 -5.75 -11.35
N PHE A 108 -27.75 -6.47 -10.24
CA PHE A 108 -26.65 -6.86 -9.36
C PHE A 108 -25.84 -8.05 -9.90
N HIS A 109 -26.46 -8.88 -10.72
CA HIS A 109 -25.89 -10.09 -11.31
C HIS A 109 -25.44 -9.88 -12.75
N GLU A 110 -25.73 -8.72 -13.35
CA GLU A 110 -25.23 -8.33 -14.66
C GLU A 110 -23.71 -8.36 -14.65
N ILE A 111 -23.12 -9.01 -15.65
CA ILE A 111 -21.69 -9.25 -15.67
C ILE A 111 -20.87 -7.95 -15.65
N GLN A 112 -21.38 -6.90 -16.29
CA GLN A 112 -20.79 -5.56 -16.27
C GLN A 112 -20.82 -4.92 -14.87
N SER A 113 -21.92 -5.08 -14.14
CA SER A 113 -22.03 -4.60 -12.75
C SER A 113 -21.10 -5.37 -11.82
N VAL A 114 -20.97 -6.68 -12.02
CA VAL A 114 -20.04 -7.54 -11.28
C VAL A 114 -18.60 -7.10 -11.53
N LEU A 115 -18.21 -6.92 -12.80
CA LEU A 115 -16.87 -6.46 -13.18
C LEU A 115 -16.54 -5.09 -12.57
N LYS A 116 -17.47 -4.12 -12.67
CA LYS A 116 -17.30 -2.78 -12.07
C LYS A 116 -17.09 -2.85 -10.55
N ARG A 117 -17.83 -3.73 -9.86
CA ARG A 117 -17.69 -3.94 -8.42
C ARG A 117 -16.34 -4.59 -8.06
N GLN A 118 -15.90 -5.59 -8.82
CA GLN A 118 -14.57 -6.20 -8.62
C GLN A 118 -13.45 -5.19 -8.81
N ASN A 119 -13.53 -4.34 -9.86
CA ASN A 119 -12.54 -3.31 -10.12
C ASN A 119 -12.47 -2.25 -9.00
N ARG A 120 -13.61 -1.78 -8.50
CA ARG A 120 -13.62 -0.85 -7.35
C ARG A 120 -12.93 -1.43 -6.12
N LEU A 121 -13.14 -2.72 -5.84
CA LEU A 121 -12.51 -3.40 -4.71
C LEU A 121 -11.00 -3.57 -4.93
N SER A 122 -10.55 -3.87 -6.16
CA SER A 122 -9.13 -3.98 -6.47
C SER A 122 -8.43 -2.61 -6.40
N GLU A 123 -9.05 -1.55 -6.92
CA GLU A 123 -8.58 -0.17 -6.82
C GLU A 123 -8.46 0.28 -5.36
N ALA A 124 -9.49 0.04 -4.54
CA ALA A 124 -9.47 0.37 -3.11
C ALA A 124 -8.33 -0.36 -2.38
N ARG A 125 -8.12 -1.65 -2.66
CA ARG A 125 -6.99 -2.43 -2.11
C ARG A 125 -5.64 -1.88 -2.58
N ALA A 126 -5.51 -1.51 -3.85
CA ALA A 126 -4.29 -0.94 -4.40
C ALA A 126 -3.97 0.42 -3.76
N MET A 127 -4.98 1.30 -3.59
CA MET A 127 -4.83 2.57 -2.89
C MET A 127 -4.41 2.38 -1.44
N TYR A 128 -5.06 1.47 -0.71
CA TYR A 128 -4.69 1.13 0.67
C TYR A 128 -3.23 0.65 0.76
N LYS A 129 -2.83 -0.28 -0.12
CA LYS A 129 -1.45 -0.78 -0.18
C LYS A 129 -0.45 0.33 -0.49
N LYS A 130 -0.77 1.21 -1.44
CA LYS A 130 0.08 2.36 -1.81
C LYS A 130 0.25 3.34 -0.64
N LYS A 131 -0.85 3.68 0.04
CA LYS A 131 -0.84 4.53 1.23
C LYS A 131 -0.01 3.90 2.35
N TYR A 132 -0.26 2.64 2.68
CA TYR A 132 0.50 1.92 3.71
C TYR A 132 2.01 1.88 3.42
N ILE A 133 2.41 1.63 2.16
CA ILE A 133 3.82 1.63 1.75
C ILE A 133 4.43 3.04 1.83
N HIS A 134 3.71 4.06 1.34
CA HIS A 134 4.14 5.46 1.42
C HIS A 134 4.37 5.89 2.88
N ASP A 135 3.42 5.55 3.74
CA ASP A 135 3.42 5.90 5.14
C ASP A 135 4.57 5.16 5.86
N ALA A 136 4.75 3.85 5.64
CA ALA A 136 5.89 3.10 6.18
C ALA A 136 7.26 3.66 5.72
N ASN A 137 7.33 4.24 4.51
CA ASN A 137 8.53 4.89 3.99
C ASN A 137 8.82 6.26 4.65
N ALA A 138 7.83 6.91 5.27
CA ALA A 138 7.98 8.20 5.94
C ALA A 138 8.78 8.09 7.24
N THR A 139 8.54 7.02 8.01
CA THR A 139 9.26 6.65 9.26
C THR A 139 10.33 5.58 9.02
N LYS A 140 10.56 5.22 7.75
CA LYS A 140 11.55 4.21 7.31
C LYS A 140 11.38 2.86 8.02
N GLY A 141 10.14 2.45 8.31
CA GLY A 141 9.82 1.16 8.94
C GLY A 141 10.20 1.04 10.42
N LEU A 142 10.60 2.14 11.08
CA LEU A 142 10.91 2.16 12.50
C LEU A 142 9.69 2.47 13.38
N ALA A 143 8.89 3.46 13.01
CA ALA A 143 7.72 3.90 13.76
C ALA A 143 6.45 3.90 12.90
N ASP A 144 5.26 3.90 13.52
CA ASP A 144 4.01 4.08 12.79
C ASP A 144 3.83 5.58 12.43
N PRO A 145 3.77 5.96 11.15
CA PRO A 145 3.59 7.33 10.66
C PRO A 145 2.22 7.96 11.02
N GLY A 146 1.19 7.15 11.28
CA GLY A 146 -0.09 7.62 11.79
C GLY A 146 -0.03 7.99 13.27
N LEU A 147 0.94 7.45 14.00
CA LEU A 147 1.11 7.67 15.43
C LEU A 147 2.32 8.55 15.77
N HIS A 148 3.29 8.69 14.86
CA HIS A 148 4.53 9.41 15.11
C HIS A 148 5.00 10.17 13.88
N HIS A 149 5.78 11.23 14.12
CA HIS A 149 6.51 11.95 13.11
C HIS A 149 7.96 12.20 13.59
N HIS A 150 8.83 12.67 12.71
CA HIS A 150 10.20 13.04 13.12
C HIS A 150 10.14 14.31 13.95
N TYR A 151 10.78 14.32 15.10
CA TYR A 151 10.88 15.51 15.92
C TYR A 151 11.57 16.64 15.15
N ILE A 152 10.99 17.84 15.24
CA ILE A 152 11.50 19.08 14.69
C ILE A 152 11.70 20.03 15.88
N ASP A 153 12.91 20.53 16.09
CA ASP A 153 13.12 21.52 17.15
C ASP A 153 12.66 22.92 16.74
N THR A 154 12.78 23.86 17.69
CA THR A 154 12.40 25.26 17.52
C THR A 154 13.13 25.98 16.38
N THR A 155 14.24 25.43 15.86
CA THR A 155 14.98 25.98 14.70
C THR A 155 14.44 25.48 13.36
N GLY A 156 13.45 24.57 13.37
CA GLY A 156 12.99 23.85 12.19
C GLY A 156 13.88 22.68 11.81
N PHE A 157 14.84 22.30 12.66
CA PHE A 157 15.73 21.17 12.37
C PHE A 157 15.06 19.84 12.64
N LYS A 158 14.96 19.03 11.60
CA LYS A 158 14.43 17.68 11.65
C LYS A 158 15.50 16.69 12.14
N TYR A 159 15.21 15.99 13.24
CA TYR A 159 16.10 14.96 13.80
C TYR A 159 16.02 13.64 13.04
N HIS A 160 16.41 13.70 11.77
CA HIS A 160 16.59 12.60 10.84
C HIS A 160 17.96 12.79 10.17
N ILE A 161 19.01 12.29 10.82
CA ILE A 161 20.39 12.55 10.42
C ILE A 161 21.05 11.30 9.83
N VAL A 162 22.03 11.51 8.96
CA VAL A 162 22.83 10.44 8.36
C VAL A 162 24.26 10.54 8.87
N LEU A 163 24.78 9.42 9.36
CA LEU A 163 26.18 9.24 9.71
C LEU A 163 26.77 8.27 8.68
N SER A 164 27.84 8.65 7.99
CA SER A 164 28.47 7.83 6.95
C SER A 164 29.92 7.54 7.27
N ARG A 165 30.37 6.33 6.95
CA ARG A 165 31.76 5.93 7.04
C ARG A 165 32.21 5.36 5.70
N LEU A 166 33.39 5.76 5.26
CA LEU A 166 34.06 5.25 4.07
C LEU A 166 35.15 4.29 4.53
N THR A 167 35.08 3.04 4.10
CA THR A 167 36.11 2.03 4.36
C THR A 167 36.67 1.53 3.05
N LYS A 168 37.99 1.47 2.91
CA LYS A 168 38.66 0.86 1.76
C LYS A 168 38.95 -0.60 2.07
N VAL A 169 38.32 -1.52 1.35
CA VAL A 169 38.58 -2.96 1.45
C VAL A 169 38.86 -3.48 0.04
N ASP A 170 40.03 -4.08 -0.17
CA ASP A 170 40.46 -4.65 -1.47
C ASP A 170 40.36 -3.65 -2.64
N SER A 171 40.88 -2.44 -2.45
CA SER A 171 40.82 -1.34 -3.44
C SER A 171 39.40 -0.89 -3.83
N LYS A 172 38.37 -1.36 -3.13
CA LYS A 172 36.97 -0.94 -3.30
C LYS A 172 36.52 -0.10 -2.11
N THR A 173 36.04 1.11 -2.40
CA THR A 173 35.41 1.98 -1.40
C THR A 173 34.02 1.45 -1.06
N ARG A 174 33.81 1.10 0.21
CA ARG A 174 32.50 0.74 0.76
C ARG A 174 31.98 1.90 1.59
N ILE A 175 30.70 2.21 1.42
CA ILE A 175 30.01 3.25 2.20
C ILE A 175 29.04 2.57 3.15
N GLU A 176 29.28 2.74 4.45
CA GLU A 176 28.35 2.35 5.48
C GLU A 176 27.57 3.56 5.98
N LYS A 177 26.29 3.38 6.29
CA LYS A 177 25.41 4.47 6.70
C LYS A 177 24.55 4.07 7.90
N TYR A 178 24.63 4.84 8.97
CA TYR A 178 23.56 4.93 9.96
C TYR A 178 22.63 6.09 9.60
N THR A 179 21.33 5.85 9.61
CA THR A 179 20.31 6.91 9.64
C THR A 179 19.73 6.90 11.05
N LEU A 180 19.93 7.97 11.82
CA LEU A 180 19.45 8.12 13.19
C LEU A 180 18.22 9.03 13.22
N PHE A 181 17.22 8.63 14.00
CA PHE A 181 15.92 9.28 14.07
C PHE A 181 15.55 9.58 15.53
N LEU A 182 14.96 10.75 15.77
CA LEU A 182 14.18 11.04 16.97
C LEU A 182 12.73 11.25 16.53
N PHE A 183 11.83 10.42 17.05
CA PHE A 183 10.40 10.49 16.77
C PHE A 183 9.67 11.20 17.92
N GLU A 184 8.61 11.92 17.58
CA GLU A 184 7.61 12.48 18.49
C GLU A 184 6.25 11.83 18.18
N SER A 185 5.47 11.49 19.20
CA SER A 185 4.11 10.97 19.03
C SER A 185 3.14 12.06 18.59
N ASN A 186 2.13 11.71 17.81
CA ASN A 186 1.06 12.62 17.40
C ASN A 186 0.03 12.88 18.52
N ALA A 187 0.04 12.04 19.57
CA ALA A 187 -0.85 12.18 20.73
C ALA A 187 -0.26 13.13 21.77
N ALA A 188 -1.14 13.83 22.50
CA ALA A 188 -0.81 14.61 23.68
C ALA A 188 -1.14 13.83 24.96
N PRO A 189 -0.27 13.81 25.99
CA PRO A 189 1.07 14.41 26.01
C PRO A 189 2.04 13.71 25.06
N TYR A 190 2.98 14.48 24.49
CA TYR A 190 3.95 13.95 23.56
C TYR A 190 4.93 12.98 24.24
N THR A 191 5.25 11.91 23.51
CA THR A 191 6.28 10.94 23.87
C THR A 191 7.31 10.84 22.76
N TYR A 192 8.55 10.51 23.14
CA TYR A 192 9.69 10.54 22.24
C TYR A 192 10.40 9.19 22.21
N MET A 193 10.95 8.84 21.04
CA MET A 193 11.65 7.58 20.82
C MET A 193 12.83 7.74 19.86
N VAL A 194 13.90 6.97 20.08
CA VAL A 194 15.07 6.97 19.19
C VAL A 194 15.19 5.65 18.46
N GLY A 195 15.36 5.72 17.15
CA GLY A 195 15.61 4.54 16.31
C GLY A 195 16.75 4.81 15.35
N ALA A 196 17.43 3.76 14.90
CA ALA A 196 18.43 3.89 13.84
C ALA A 196 18.29 2.80 12.78
N ARG A 197 18.73 3.13 11.57
CA ARG A 197 18.80 2.20 10.45
C ARG A 197 20.23 2.12 9.95
N TYR A 198 20.78 0.92 9.90
CA TYR A 198 22.14 0.67 9.41
C TYR A 198 22.10 -0.01 8.04
N ASN A 199 22.88 0.54 7.10
CA ASN A 199 23.03 0.02 5.75
C ASN A 199 24.50 -0.16 5.44
N ARG A 200 24.86 -1.31 4.87
CA ARG A 200 26.20 -1.60 4.37
C ARG A 200 26.13 -2.43 3.08
N PRO A 201 27.11 -2.34 2.18
CA PRO A 201 27.09 -3.06 0.91
C PRO A 201 27.02 -4.58 1.12
N GLY A 202 26.19 -5.26 0.33
CA GLY A 202 26.07 -6.72 0.36
C GLY A 202 25.33 -7.30 1.57
N ALA A 203 24.74 -6.48 2.43
CA ALA A 203 23.95 -6.94 3.57
C ALA A 203 22.56 -6.31 3.61
N ALA A 204 21.60 -7.01 4.21
CA ALA A 204 20.29 -6.48 4.49
C ALA A 204 20.36 -5.30 5.48
N THR A 205 19.44 -4.35 5.32
CA THR A 205 19.27 -3.23 6.24
C THR A 205 18.96 -3.74 7.65
N THR A 206 19.70 -3.24 8.64
CA THR A 206 19.47 -3.55 10.06
C THR A 206 18.73 -2.39 10.73
N TYR A 207 17.69 -2.69 11.49
CA TYR A 207 16.93 -1.71 12.27
C TYR A 207 17.32 -1.85 13.75
N ILE A 208 17.83 -0.78 14.34
CA ILE A 208 18.17 -0.70 15.76
C ILE A 208 16.99 -0.08 16.49
N LYS A 209 16.31 -0.92 17.27
CA LYS A 209 15.09 -0.58 18.00
C LYS A 209 15.25 -0.56 19.51
N ASP A 210 16.45 -0.83 20.02
CA ASP A 210 16.74 -0.95 21.46
C ASP A 210 16.42 0.33 22.25
N TYR A 211 16.42 1.48 21.57
CA TYR A 211 16.11 2.81 22.13
C TYR A 211 14.68 3.28 21.79
N MET A 212 13.85 2.43 21.17
CA MET A 212 12.47 2.76 20.79
C MET A 212 11.49 2.48 21.92
N VAL A 213 11.73 3.11 23.07
CA VAL A 213 10.83 3.08 24.22
C VAL A 213 10.26 4.49 24.39
N PRO A 214 8.92 4.67 24.34
CA PRO A 214 8.30 5.97 24.57
C PRO A 214 8.75 6.56 25.89
N SER A 215 9.28 7.78 25.86
CA SER A 215 9.81 8.46 27.04
C SER A 215 9.68 9.98 26.93
N ALA A 216 9.99 10.69 28.02
CA ALA A 216 10.10 12.15 28.00
C ALA A 216 11.23 12.61 27.07
N PHE A 217 11.14 13.85 26.59
CA PHE A 217 12.09 14.40 25.61
C PHE A 217 13.54 14.31 26.08
N ASP A 218 13.83 14.68 27.33
CA ASP A 218 15.18 14.70 27.88
C ASP A 218 15.83 13.30 27.91
N VAL A 219 15.04 12.26 28.22
CA VAL A 219 15.46 10.87 28.24
C VAL A 219 15.76 10.39 26.82
N ALA A 220 14.83 10.57 25.88
CA ALA A 220 15.02 10.19 24.48
C ALA A 220 16.21 10.95 23.86
N PHE A 221 16.32 12.25 24.13
CA PHE A 221 17.42 13.06 23.60
C PHE A 221 18.77 12.69 24.19
N ARG A 222 18.84 12.26 25.46
CA ARG A 222 20.06 11.67 26.04
C ARG A 222 20.47 10.39 25.31
N GLN A 223 19.53 9.53 24.94
CA GLN A 223 19.79 8.32 24.15
C GLN A 223 20.27 8.67 22.73
N PHE A 224 19.65 9.66 22.08
CA PHE A 224 20.06 10.16 20.78
C PHE A 224 21.52 10.62 20.80
N ARG A 225 21.88 11.49 21.76
CA ARG A 225 23.25 12.01 21.92
C ARG A 225 24.25 10.89 22.21
N ARG A 226 23.88 9.92 23.06
CA ARG A 226 24.71 8.75 23.36
C ARG A 226 24.97 7.92 22.12
N PHE A 227 23.95 7.64 21.31
CA PHE A 227 24.11 6.88 20.07
C PHE A 227 25.01 7.63 19.08
N PHE A 228 24.77 8.94 18.90
CA PHE A 228 25.59 9.78 18.05
C PHE A 228 27.06 9.71 18.47
N MET A 229 27.36 10.01 19.73
CA MET A 229 28.72 9.97 20.28
C MET A 229 29.35 8.58 20.14
N LEU A 230 28.61 7.50 20.37
CA LEU A 230 29.11 6.14 20.22
C LEU A 230 29.54 5.83 18.78
N LYS A 231 28.89 6.42 17.77
CA LYS A 231 29.19 6.16 16.35
C LYS A 231 30.20 7.15 15.76
N THR A 232 30.22 8.39 16.23
CA THR A 232 31.05 9.46 15.66
C THR A 232 32.27 9.79 16.52
N GLY A 233 32.27 9.44 17.81
CA GLY A 233 33.26 9.92 18.78
C GLY A 233 33.14 11.41 19.11
N VAL A 234 32.07 12.08 18.64
CA VAL A 234 31.86 13.52 18.81
C VAL A 234 30.60 13.74 19.64
N GLU A 235 30.66 14.60 20.65
CA GLU A 235 29.46 14.99 21.38
C GLU A 235 28.51 15.78 20.48
N TRP A 236 27.20 15.58 20.63
CA TRP A 236 26.20 16.25 19.79
C TRP A 236 26.31 17.78 19.80
N ASN A 237 26.69 18.38 20.93
CA ASN A 237 26.87 19.83 21.03
C ASN A 237 28.09 20.33 20.24
N CYS A 238 29.06 19.46 19.98
CA CYS A 238 30.27 19.72 19.19
C CYS A 238 30.15 19.27 17.73
N ARG A 239 28.95 18.86 17.29
CA ARG A 239 28.71 18.30 15.95
C ARG A 239 29.08 19.24 14.80
N LEU A 240 29.23 20.54 15.08
CA LEU A 240 29.54 21.59 14.10
C LEU A 240 31.00 22.07 14.18
N ASP A 241 31.80 21.57 15.13
CA ASP A 241 33.15 22.10 15.42
C ASP A 241 34.24 21.60 14.43
N GLY A 242 33.83 20.92 13.35
CA GLY A 242 34.72 20.32 12.36
C GLY A 242 34.68 18.79 12.35
N VAL A 243 34.96 18.20 11.19
CA VAL A 243 34.87 16.76 10.96
C VAL A 243 36.10 16.05 11.53
N ARG A 244 35.92 15.18 12.54
CA ARG A 244 36.91 14.13 12.84
C ARG A 244 36.67 12.97 11.88
N GLY A 245 37.40 12.94 10.78
CA GLY A 245 37.37 11.85 9.81
C GLY A 245 38.43 10.79 10.12
N GLY A 246 38.12 9.53 9.81
CA GLY A 246 39.03 8.38 9.88
C GLY A 246 38.31 7.12 9.40
N GLU A 247 39.05 6.07 9.03
CA GLU A 247 38.44 4.82 8.55
C GLU A 247 37.62 4.09 9.64
N GLU A 248 37.84 4.43 10.92
CA GLU A 248 37.22 3.79 12.08
C GLU A 248 35.90 4.44 12.52
N ALA A 249 35.68 5.74 12.28
CA ALA A 249 34.55 6.49 12.84
C ALA A 249 33.51 6.91 11.77
N PHE A 250 32.24 7.00 12.16
CA PHE A 250 31.20 7.57 11.30
C PHE A 250 31.23 9.09 11.35
N VAL A 251 31.06 9.73 10.20
CA VAL A 251 31.05 11.18 10.06
C VAL A 251 29.61 11.67 9.89
N TYR A 252 29.27 12.72 10.64
CA TYR A 252 28.08 13.53 10.41
C TYR A 252 28.44 14.73 9.54
N VAL A 253 27.66 14.96 8.49
CA VAL A 253 27.76 16.18 7.68
C VAL A 253 26.51 17.01 7.95
N PRO A 254 26.62 18.18 8.61
CA PRO A 254 25.48 19.04 8.86
C PRO A 254 24.95 19.66 7.57
N PRO A 255 23.69 20.12 7.54
CA PRO A 255 23.17 20.94 6.45
C PRO A 255 24.05 22.16 6.15
N GLY A 256 23.96 22.69 4.92
CA GLY A 256 24.65 23.92 4.51
C GLY A 256 24.30 25.13 5.40
N ARG A 257 25.02 26.25 5.27
CA ARG A 257 24.85 27.43 6.15
C ARG A 257 23.43 27.99 6.16
N GLU A 258 22.70 27.85 5.06
CA GLU A 258 21.31 28.29 4.91
C GLU A 258 20.27 27.32 5.52
N GLY A 259 20.70 26.11 5.89
CA GLY A 259 19.83 25.09 6.45
C GLY A 259 19.79 25.13 7.98
N ALA A 260 18.64 24.74 8.55
CA ALA A 260 18.55 24.51 10.00
C ALA A 260 19.58 23.45 10.43
N ARG A 261 20.32 23.70 11.52
CA ARG A 261 21.35 22.80 12.07
C ARG A 261 21.04 22.30 13.47
N GLY A 262 19.84 22.61 13.96
CA GLY A 262 19.35 22.29 15.29
C GLY A 262 19.84 23.27 16.34
N VAL A 263 19.23 23.20 17.52
CA VAL A 263 19.63 24.04 18.66
C VAL A 263 21.13 23.86 18.97
N VAL A 264 21.84 24.98 19.09
CA VAL A 264 23.26 25.03 19.47
C VAL A 264 23.41 25.58 20.89
N PRO A 265 24.49 25.26 21.60
CA PRO A 265 24.77 25.85 22.90
C PRO A 265 24.79 27.39 22.84
N MET A 266 24.32 28.02 23.91
CA MET A 266 24.34 29.47 24.03
C MET A 266 25.78 29.98 23.95
N GLY A 267 26.03 30.96 23.07
CA GLY A 267 27.37 31.52 22.85
C GLY A 267 28.26 30.74 21.88
N TRP A 268 27.76 29.70 21.21
CA TRP A 268 28.51 29.04 20.14
C TRP A 268 28.70 29.98 18.94
N VAL A 269 29.93 30.06 18.41
CA VAL A 269 30.29 30.87 17.24
C VAL A 269 30.89 29.95 16.19
N GLU A 270 30.44 30.07 14.94
CA GLU A 270 31.00 29.31 13.82
C GLU A 270 32.45 29.76 13.60
N LYS A 271 33.41 28.84 13.65
CA LYS A 271 34.79 29.15 13.29
C LYS A 271 34.82 29.56 11.81
N GLY A 272 35.22 30.81 11.54
CA GLY A 272 35.38 31.32 10.19
C GLY A 272 36.28 30.39 9.37
N GLY A 273 35.81 29.98 8.19
CA GLY A 273 36.66 29.29 7.23
C GLY A 273 37.69 30.28 6.74
N GLY A 274 38.98 30.01 6.97
CA GLY A 274 40.05 30.80 6.40
C GLY A 274 40.00 30.72 4.88
N GLU A 275 39.59 31.81 4.24
CA GLU A 275 40.03 32.13 2.89
C GLU A 275 41.52 32.45 2.99
N GLY A 276 42.33 31.80 2.14
CA GLY A 276 43.73 32.15 1.99
C GLY A 276 43.82 33.53 1.34
N GLU A 277 44.21 34.54 2.13
CA GLU A 277 44.83 35.74 1.58
C GLU A 277 46.30 35.43 1.30
N GLU A 278 46.60 34.94 0.09
CA GLU A 278 47.88 35.23 -0.55
C GLU A 278 47.84 36.72 -0.96
N GLY A 279 48.25 37.57 -0.03
CA GLY A 279 48.54 38.98 -0.27
C GLY A 279 50.02 39.23 -0.10
N GLU A 280 50.87 38.63 -0.95
CA GLU A 280 52.24 39.14 -1.13
C GLU A 280 52.17 40.42 -1.98
N GLY A 281 51.99 41.53 -1.28
CA GLY A 281 52.23 42.88 -1.79
C GLY A 281 53.22 43.57 -0.86
N GLU A 282 54.51 43.29 -1.02
CA GLU A 282 55.57 44.18 -0.53
C GLU A 282 56.31 44.77 -1.73
N GLY A 283 55.98 46.02 -2.00
CA GLY A 283 56.80 46.93 -2.78
C GLY A 283 57.21 48.12 -1.92
N GLU A 284 58.50 48.48 -2.06
CA GLU A 284 59.15 49.75 -1.66
C GLU A 284 59.51 49.89 -0.17
N GLY A 285 60.71 50.30 0.26
CA GLY A 285 61.88 50.92 -0.37
C GLY A 285 62.64 51.75 0.69
N SER A 286 63.88 52.17 0.39
CA SER A 286 64.83 53.03 1.16
C SER A 286 65.45 52.41 2.42
N GLU A 287 66.78 52.36 2.61
CA GLU A 287 67.84 53.37 2.43
C GLU A 287 69.17 52.82 1.86
#